data_AF-A0A6A3JQF1-F1
#
_entry.id   AF-A0A6A3JQF1-F1
#
_cell.length_a   1.000
_cell.length_b   1.000
_cell.length_c   1.000
_cell.angle_alpha   90.00
_cell.angle_beta   90.00
_cell.angle_gamma   90.00
#
_symmetry.space_group_name_H-M   'P 1'
#
loop_
_entity.id
_entity.type
_entity.pdbx_description
1 polymer ?
#
loop_
_entity_poly.entity_id
_entity_poly.type
_entity_poly.pdbx_seq_one_letter_code
_entity_poly.pdbx_strand_id
1 'polypeptide(L)'
;MTVYQGRSVEVTGDLYEKLVRLIGVGKEKKLVEYKPHRFMSLTRVFQRIIKHWNVLCLWYEERANKAIRDRSPTPSPFPLSNSHLLVEQLLSLMLPISALNVKSQAEKANQVDVFFFAYKVMVTTVGPEASLRKRDATRENPTSYHHSTLLPLVTKTRSLLSDAFHSRFIFALH
;
A
#
# COMPACT_ATOMS: atom_id res chain seq x y z
N MET A 1 6.18 10.32 -24.70
CA MET A 1 5.07 9.97 -23.81
C MET A 1 4.44 11.28 -23.34
N THR A 2 3.32 11.65 -23.94
CA THR A 2 2.69 12.98 -23.79
C THR A 2 1.59 12.89 -22.73
N VAL A 3 1.64 13.76 -21.71
CA VAL A 3 0.67 13.83 -20.61
C VAL A 3 -0.49 14.72 -21.05
N TYR A 4 -1.71 14.18 -21.17
CA TYR A 4 -2.90 14.95 -21.50
C TYR A 4 -3.71 15.32 -20.25
N GLN A 5 -4.18 16.57 -20.24
CA GLN A 5 -4.89 17.23 -19.15
C GLN A 5 -6.40 16.94 -19.26
N GLY A 6 -6.98 16.31 -18.22
CA GLY A 6 -8.36 15.81 -18.22
C GLY A 6 -9.45 16.90 -18.25
N ARG A 7 -10.59 16.57 -18.88
CA ARG A 7 -11.80 17.41 -18.98
C ARG A 7 -12.63 17.31 -17.69
N SER A 8 -13.08 18.45 -17.16
CA SER A 8 -13.99 18.55 -16.00
C SER A 8 -15.45 18.31 -16.43
N VAL A 9 -16.18 17.48 -15.70
CA VAL A 9 -17.62 17.26 -15.89
C VAL A 9 -18.41 18.07 -14.86
N GLU A 10 -19.32 18.93 -15.34
CA GLU A 10 -20.02 20.03 -14.64
C GLU A 10 -20.79 19.65 -13.37
N VAL A 11 -21.28 18.42 -13.25
CA VAL A 11 -22.04 17.98 -12.05
C VAL A 11 -21.14 17.87 -10.80
N THR A 12 -19.82 17.79 -11.01
CA THR A 12 -18.78 17.79 -9.95
C THR A 12 -18.57 19.17 -9.35
N GLY A 13 -19.04 20.24 -10.01
CA GLY A 13 -18.87 21.62 -9.56
C GLY A 13 -19.39 21.81 -8.16
N ASP A 14 -20.60 21.32 -7.85
CA ASP A 14 -21.31 21.72 -6.64
C ASP A 14 -20.78 21.03 -5.35
N LEU A 15 -20.38 19.75 -5.42
CA LEU A 15 -19.81 19.03 -4.26
C LEU A 15 -18.36 19.43 -4.00
N TYR A 16 -17.57 19.59 -5.07
CA TYR A 16 -16.21 20.11 -4.98
C TYR A 16 -16.21 21.55 -4.48
N GLU A 17 -17.09 22.41 -5.02
CA GLU A 17 -17.25 23.78 -4.60
C GLU A 17 -17.75 23.89 -3.15
N LYS A 18 -18.64 23.00 -2.69
CA LYS A 18 -19.04 22.94 -1.28
C LYS A 18 -17.89 22.55 -0.37
N LEU A 19 -17.06 21.58 -0.77
CA LEU A 19 -15.86 21.20 -0.02
C LEU A 19 -14.82 22.34 -0.01
N VAL A 20 -14.61 23.02 -1.14
CA VAL A 20 -13.70 24.18 -1.25
C VAL A 20 -14.23 25.39 -0.46
N ARG A 21 -15.54 25.65 -0.46
CA ARG A 21 -16.18 26.73 0.33
C ARG A 21 -16.14 26.46 1.84
N LEU A 22 -16.24 25.20 2.26
CA LEU A 22 -16.09 24.78 3.66
C LEU A 22 -14.64 24.94 4.17
N ILE A 23 -13.65 24.89 3.27
CA ILE A 23 -12.22 24.86 3.59
C ILE A 23 -11.53 26.22 3.33
N GLY A 24 -12.15 27.12 2.55
CA GLY A 24 -11.76 28.53 2.47
C GLY A 24 -10.58 28.87 1.54
N VAL A 25 -10.17 28.00 0.59
CA VAL A 25 -9.03 28.29 -0.29
C VAL A 25 -9.20 27.80 -1.74
N GLY A 26 -9.03 28.73 -2.70
CA GLY A 26 -8.15 28.57 -3.87
C GLY A 26 -8.60 27.79 -5.13
N LYS A 27 -8.48 28.43 -6.30
CA LYS A 27 -8.81 27.94 -7.66
C LYS A 27 -7.85 26.86 -8.23
N GLU A 28 -7.45 25.85 -7.46
CA GLU A 28 -6.58 24.79 -7.99
C GLU A 28 -7.37 23.71 -8.76
N LYS A 29 -6.87 23.33 -9.96
CA LYS A 29 -7.53 22.40 -10.90
C LYS A 29 -6.95 20.98 -10.92
N LYS A 30 -5.91 20.68 -10.12
CA LYS A 30 -5.30 19.33 -10.04
C LYS A 30 -4.70 19.10 -8.65
N LEU A 31 -5.25 18.12 -7.94
CA LEU A 31 -4.99 17.92 -6.51
C LEU A 31 -3.91 16.90 -6.16
N VAL A 32 -3.32 16.15 -7.09
CA VAL A 32 -2.40 15.06 -6.72
C VAL A 32 -1.28 14.87 -7.74
N GLU A 33 -0.08 15.37 -7.42
CA GLU A 33 1.16 14.96 -8.09
C GLU A 33 1.87 13.87 -7.24
N TYR A 34 1.33 12.64 -7.27
CA TYR A 34 1.86 11.51 -6.50
C TYR A 34 2.87 10.70 -7.34
N LYS A 35 4.14 10.59 -6.90
CA LYS A 35 5.16 9.80 -7.60
C LYS A 35 5.06 8.29 -7.26
N PRO A 36 4.72 7.40 -8.20
CA PRO A 36 3.98 6.18 -7.85
C PRO A 36 4.67 4.83 -8.16
N HIS A 37 5.82 4.83 -8.85
CA HIS A 37 6.42 3.62 -9.41
C HIS A 37 7.05 2.68 -8.37
N ARG A 38 7.47 3.19 -7.21
CA ARG A 38 8.24 2.42 -6.21
C ARG A 38 7.39 1.50 -5.33
N PHE A 39 6.15 1.88 -5.03
CA PHE A 39 5.27 1.06 -4.20
C PHE A 39 4.76 -0.16 -4.97
N MET A 40 4.42 0.00 -6.26
CA MET A 40 3.95 -1.10 -7.09
C MET A 40 4.98 -2.21 -7.26
N SER A 41 6.26 -1.85 -7.43
CA SER A 41 7.33 -2.85 -7.57
C SER A 41 7.55 -3.61 -6.27
N LEU A 42 7.61 -2.91 -5.12
CA LEU A 42 7.82 -3.56 -3.82
C LEU A 42 6.62 -4.42 -3.40
N THR A 43 5.38 -3.98 -3.64
CA THR A 43 4.18 -4.80 -3.39
C THR A 43 4.23 -6.10 -4.17
N ARG A 44 4.61 -6.05 -5.45
CA ARG A 44 4.76 -7.25 -6.29
C ARG A 44 5.87 -8.18 -5.79
N VAL A 45 6.96 -7.63 -5.27
CA VAL A 45 8.05 -8.42 -4.66
C VAL A 45 7.52 -9.19 -3.45
N PHE A 46 6.86 -8.50 -2.50
CA PHE A 46 6.27 -9.18 -1.33
C PHE A 46 5.18 -10.18 -1.71
N GLN A 47 4.35 -9.88 -2.71
CA GLN A 47 3.37 -10.84 -3.23
C GLN A 47 4.05 -12.11 -3.74
N ARG A 48 5.14 -11.99 -4.51
CA ARG A 48 5.90 -13.14 -5.03
C ARG A 48 6.58 -13.93 -3.92
N ILE A 49 7.18 -13.24 -2.95
CA ILE A 49 7.83 -13.88 -1.79
C ILE A 49 6.82 -14.73 -1.03
N ILE A 50 5.65 -14.18 -0.66
CA ILE A 50 4.62 -14.94 0.06
C ILE A 50 4.05 -16.07 -0.80
N LYS A 51 3.79 -15.81 -2.10
CA LYS A 51 3.26 -16.84 -3.01
C LYS A 51 4.17 -18.07 -3.09
N HIS A 52 5.49 -17.86 -3.05
CA HIS A 52 6.49 -18.92 -3.18
C HIS A 52 7.21 -19.23 -1.86
N TRP A 53 6.64 -18.85 -0.71
CA TRP A 53 7.33 -18.94 0.57
C TRP A 53 7.87 -20.34 0.87
N ASN A 54 6.99 -21.34 0.81
CA ASN A 54 7.37 -22.73 1.09
C ASN A 54 8.45 -23.24 0.11
N VAL A 55 8.34 -22.86 -1.17
CA VAL A 55 9.34 -23.22 -2.18
C VAL A 55 10.69 -22.57 -1.88
N LEU A 56 10.69 -21.32 -1.42
CA LEU A 56 11.91 -20.62 -1.02
C LEU A 56 12.54 -21.29 0.21
N CYS A 57 11.77 -21.62 1.25
CA CYS A 57 12.28 -22.34 2.41
C CYS A 57 12.92 -23.67 2.01
N LEU A 58 12.20 -24.51 1.25
CA LEU A 58 12.69 -25.80 0.77
C LEU A 58 13.96 -25.67 -0.09
N TRP A 59 14.01 -24.66 -0.96
CA TRP A 59 15.18 -24.43 -1.81
C TRP A 59 16.41 -24.04 -1.00
N TYR A 60 16.25 -23.19 0.02
CA TYR A 60 17.36 -22.82 0.91
C TYR A 60 17.82 -23.98 1.78
N GLU A 61 16.90 -24.79 2.30
CA GLU A 61 17.20 -26.01 3.06
C GLU A 61 17.95 -27.02 2.20
N GLU A 62 17.48 -27.31 0.99
CA GLU A 62 18.12 -28.27 0.10
C GLU A 62 19.52 -27.81 -0.32
N ARG A 63 19.70 -26.51 -0.51
CA ARG A 63 21.02 -25.94 -0.80
C ARG A 63 21.98 -26.09 0.39
N ALA A 64 21.50 -25.96 1.62
CA ALA A 64 22.31 -26.23 2.82
C ALA A 64 22.65 -27.72 2.93
N ASN A 65 21.67 -28.61 2.73
CA ASN A 65 21.86 -30.06 2.74
C ASN A 65 22.86 -30.52 1.67
N LYS A 66 22.78 -29.95 0.47
CA LYS A 66 23.73 -30.21 -0.61
C LYS A 66 25.15 -29.83 -0.20
N ALA A 67 25.34 -28.65 0.40
CA ALA A 67 26.67 -28.22 0.83
C ALA A 67 27.28 -29.17 1.87
N ILE A 68 26.46 -29.69 2.80
CA ILE A 68 26.87 -30.70 3.78
C ILE A 68 27.32 -31.99 3.08
N ARG A 69 26.52 -32.50 2.12
CA ARG A 69 26.87 -33.70 1.34
C ARG A 69 28.16 -33.54 0.56
N ASP A 70 28.36 -32.36 -0.04
CA ASP A 70 29.52 -32.03 -0.87
C ASP A 70 30.75 -31.61 -0.04
N ARG A 71 30.67 -31.63 1.30
CA ARG A 71 31.71 -31.14 2.24
C ARG A 71 32.21 -29.72 1.89
N SER A 72 31.30 -28.88 1.42
CA SER A 72 31.57 -27.50 1.03
C SER A 72 31.05 -26.52 2.10
N PRO A 73 31.52 -25.26 2.12
CA PRO A 73 31.06 -24.26 3.07
C PRO A 73 29.53 -24.08 3.02
N THR A 74 28.88 -24.12 4.18
CA THR A 74 27.43 -23.95 4.28
C THR A 74 27.02 -22.55 3.80
N PRO A 75 26.12 -22.45 2.80
CA PRO A 75 25.69 -21.16 2.31
C PRO A 75 24.72 -20.44 3.27
N SER A 76 24.55 -19.12 3.11
CA SER A 76 23.71 -18.30 4.00
C SER A 76 22.25 -18.79 4.09
N PRO A 77 21.62 -18.88 5.26
CA PRO A 77 20.22 -19.34 5.38
C PRO A 77 19.24 -18.40 4.67
N PHE A 78 17.98 -18.84 4.51
CA PHE A 78 16.93 -17.99 3.94
C PHE A 78 16.79 -16.71 4.76
N PRO A 79 17.08 -15.51 4.21
CA PRO A 79 17.16 -14.29 5.02
C PRO A 79 15.84 -13.89 5.70
N LEU A 80 14.72 -14.37 5.19
CA LEU A 80 13.38 -14.03 5.67
C LEU A 80 12.72 -15.16 6.46
N SER A 81 13.41 -16.27 6.77
CA SER A 81 12.80 -17.46 7.40
C SER A 81 11.91 -17.14 8.61
N ASN A 82 12.37 -16.23 9.48
CA ASN A 82 11.65 -15.82 10.70
C ASN A 82 10.78 -14.57 10.53
N SER A 83 10.57 -14.13 9.29
CA SER A 83 9.92 -12.86 8.95
C SER A 83 8.62 -13.05 8.16
N HIS A 84 8.02 -14.24 8.13
CA HIS A 84 6.79 -14.48 7.37
C HIS A 84 5.67 -13.49 7.75
N LEU A 85 5.35 -13.42 9.03
CA LEU A 85 4.32 -12.52 9.56
C LEU A 85 4.62 -11.05 9.25
N LEU A 86 5.90 -10.65 9.30
CA LEU A 86 6.33 -9.30 8.96
C LEU A 86 6.03 -8.99 7.49
N VAL A 87 6.40 -9.89 6.58
CA VAL A 87 6.16 -9.72 5.15
C VAL A 87 4.65 -9.71 4.85
N GLU A 88 3.87 -10.54 5.54
CA GLU A 88 2.41 -10.54 5.41
C GLU A 88 1.77 -9.23 5.85
N GLN A 89 2.10 -8.74 7.05
CA GLN A 89 1.56 -7.48 7.56
C GLN A 89 2.00 -6.29 6.70
N LEU A 90 3.26 -6.24 6.25
CA LEU A 90 3.73 -5.21 5.31
C LEU A 90 2.98 -5.27 3.97
N LEU A 91 2.76 -6.48 3.43
CA LEU A 91 2.01 -6.62 2.19
C LEU A 91 0.54 -6.18 2.36
N SER A 92 -0.10 -6.57 3.46
CA SER A 92 -1.45 -6.10 3.82
C SER A 92 -1.55 -4.59 3.85
N LEU A 93 -0.55 -3.90 4.41
CA LEU A 93 -0.48 -2.44 4.47
C LEU A 93 -0.32 -1.82 3.07
N MET A 94 0.50 -2.44 2.22
CA MET A 94 0.85 -1.90 0.90
C MET A 94 -0.20 -2.14 -0.19
N LEU A 95 -1.04 -3.18 -0.06
CA LEU A 95 -2.03 -3.55 -1.07
C LEU A 95 -3.07 -2.44 -1.35
N PRO A 96 -3.74 -1.84 -0.34
CA PRO A 96 -4.69 -0.76 -0.58
C PRO A 96 -4.03 0.48 -1.19
N ILE A 97 -2.80 0.80 -0.79
CA ILE A 97 -2.03 1.93 -1.32
C ILE A 97 -1.68 1.69 -2.80
N SER A 98 -1.29 0.46 -3.14
CA SER A 98 -1.00 0.06 -4.52
C SER A 98 -2.25 0.09 -5.39
N ALA A 99 -3.39 -0.36 -4.85
CA ALA A 99 -4.68 -0.27 -5.52
C ALA A 99 -5.09 1.19 -5.76
N LEU A 100 -4.89 2.07 -4.77
CA LEU A 100 -5.17 3.50 -4.91
C LEU A 100 -4.33 4.10 -6.03
N ASN A 101 -3.05 3.72 -6.07
CA ASN A 101 -2.15 4.16 -7.09
C ASN A 101 -2.61 3.74 -8.50
N VAL A 102 -2.99 2.47 -8.70
CA VAL A 102 -3.55 2.00 -9.98
C VAL A 102 -4.82 2.79 -10.34
N LYS A 103 -5.72 3.00 -9.37
CA LYS A 103 -6.97 3.73 -9.60
C LYS A 103 -6.73 5.20 -10.01
N SER A 104 -5.74 5.85 -9.41
CA SER A 104 -5.37 7.23 -9.75
C SER A 104 -4.76 7.41 -11.15
N GLN A 105 -4.23 6.32 -11.73
CA GLN A 105 -3.58 6.32 -13.04
C GLN A 105 -4.45 5.76 -14.16
N ALA A 106 -5.70 5.39 -13.86
CA ALA A 106 -6.61 4.87 -14.88
C ALA A 106 -6.89 5.94 -15.95
N GLU A 107 -6.97 5.51 -17.21
CA GLU A 107 -7.17 6.39 -18.37
C GLU A 107 -8.42 7.29 -18.26
N LYS A 108 -9.42 6.84 -17.49
CA LYS A 108 -10.63 7.59 -17.12
C LYS A 108 -10.84 7.61 -15.61
N ALA A 109 -9.77 7.90 -14.85
CA ALA A 109 -9.86 7.98 -13.40
C ALA A 109 -10.90 9.04 -12.98
N ASN A 110 -12.01 8.60 -12.40
CA ASN A 110 -12.96 9.50 -11.75
C ASN A 110 -12.31 10.07 -10.49
N GLN A 111 -12.05 11.37 -10.48
CA GLN A 111 -11.39 12.05 -9.37
C GLN A 111 -12.12 11.82 -8.05
N VAL A 112 -13.45 11.87 -8.03
CA VAL A 112 -14.27 11.64 -6.83
C VAL A 112 -14.02 10.24 -6.27
N ASP A 113 -13.98 9.24 -7.16
CA ASP A 113 -13.73 7.85 -6.77
C ASP A 113 -12.30 7.61 -6.28
N VAL A 114 -11.34 8.40 -6.76
CA VAL A 114 -9.94 8.39 -6.29
C VAL A 114 -9.85 9.06 -4.92
N PHE A 115 -10.50 10.22 -4.71
CA PHE A 115 -10.56 10.91 -3.43
C PHE A 115 -11.22 10.06 -2.35
N PHE A 116 -12.40 9.52 -2.63
CA PHE A 116 -13.10 8.66 -1.70
C PHE A 116 -12.26 7.43 -1.34
N PHE A 117 -11.58 6.85 -2.33
CA PHE A 117 -10.72 5.69 -2.07
C PHE A 117 -9.46 6.05 -1.28
N ALA A 118 -8.85 7.20 -1.53
CA ALA A 118 -7.72 7.70 -0.76
C ALA A 118 -8.10 8.00 0.69
N TYR A 119 -9.24 8.67 0.92
CA TYR A 119 -9.79 8.89 2.26
C TYR A 119 -10.05 7.56 2.98
N LYS A 120 -10.60 6.57 2.27
CA LYS A 120 -10.77 5.23 2.82
C LYS A 120 -9.43 4.59 3.21
N VAL A 121 -8.40 4.65 2.35
CA VAL A 121 -7.06 4.15 2.68
C VAL A 121 -6.50 4.86 3.92
N MET A 122 -6.68 6.18 4.00
CA MET A 122 -6.25 7.01 5.13
C MET A 122 -6.86 6.53 6.44
N VAL A 123 -8.18 6.39 6.50
CA VAL A 123 -8.89 6.02 7.73
C VAL A 123 -8.74 4.54 8.08
N THR A 124 -8.77 3.63 7.09
CA THR A 124 -8.89 2.19 7.36
C THR A 124 -7.59 1.40 7.23
N THR A 125 -6.53 1.98 6.63
CA THR A 125 -5.28 1.24 6.36
C THR A 125 -4.09 1.84 7.09
N VAL A 126 -3.89 3.16 6.93
CA VAL A 126 -2.75 3.88 7.51
C VAL A 126 -3.07 4.56 8.85
N GLY A 127 -4.35 4.70 9.18
CA GLY A 127 -4.80 5.19 10.49
C GLY A 127 -4.17 4.39 11.65
N PRO A 128 -3.66 5.07 12.69
CA PRO A 128 -2.88 4.43 13.76
C PRO A 128 -3.68 3.35 14.50
N GLU A 129 -4.92 3.67 14.85
CA GLU A 129 -5.83 2.78 15.60
C GLU A 129 -6.59 1.78 14.72
N ALA A 130 -6.46 1.89 13.39
CA ALA A 130 -7.22 1.06 12.46
C ALA A 130 -6.69 -0.39 12.44
N SER A 131 -7.59 -1.36 12.56
CA SER A 131 -7.26 -2.76 12.31
C SER A 131 -6.80 -2.95 10.87
N LEU A 132 -5.67 -3.64 10.69
CA LEU A 132 -5.12 -3.90 9.37
C LEU A 132 -5.83 -5.08 8.72
N ARG A 133 -6.58 -4.87 7.64
CA ARG A 133 -7.17 -5.98 6.88
C ARG A 133 -6.09 -6.95 6.39
N LYS A 134 -6.26 -8.25 6.61
CA LYS A 134 -5.32 -9.25 6.11
C LYS A 134 -5.41 -9.35 4.59
N ARG A 135 -4.31 -9.72 3.93
CA ARG A 135 -4.21 -9.75 2.46
C ARG A 135 -5.15 -10.77 1.82
N ASP A 136 -5.48 -11.82 2.57
CA ASP A 136 -6.31 -12.97 2.20
C ASP A 136 -7.77 -12.81 2.68
N ALA A 137 -8.09 -11.71 3.36
CA ALA A 137 -9.43 -11.44 3.83
C ALA A 137 -10.42 -11.26 2.67
N THR A 138 -11.45 -12.10 2.61
CA THR A 138 -12.51 -12.03 1.60
C THR A 138 -13.73 -11.27 2.15
N ARG A 139 -14.86 -11.28 1.43
CA ARG A 139 -16.13 -10.73 1.97
C ARG A 139 -16.75 -11.69 2.97
N GLU A 140 -16.61 -12.98 2.72
CA GLU A 140 -17.14 -14.10 3.48
C GLU A 140 -16.31 -14.36 4.75
N ASN A 141 -15.00 -14.08 4.70
CA ASN A 141 -14.10 -14.19 5.84
C ASN A 141 -13.29 -12.89 6.05
N PRO A 142 -13.89 -11.87 6.70
CA PRO A 142 -13.23 -10.59 6.91
C PRO A 142 -12.23 -10.65 8.07
N THR A 143 -11.00 -11.10 7.79
CA THR A 143 -9.93 -11.16 8.78
C THR A 143 -9.11 -9.87 8.85
N SER A 144 -8.64 -9.52 10.04
CA SER A 144 -7.76 -8.37 10.27
C SER A 144 -6.74 -8.64 11.37
N TYR A 145 -5.63 -7.88 11.37
CA TYR A 145 -4.72 -7.75 12.50
C TYR A 145 -5.16 -6.55 13.33
N HIS A 146 -5.29 -6.75 14.64
CA HIS A 146 -5.52 -5.64 15.56
C HIS A 146 -4.29 -4.72 15.60
N HIS A 147 -4.45 -3.42 15.82
CA HIS A 147 -3.33 -2.47 15.78
C HIS A 147 -2.22 -2.84 16.79
N SER A 148 -2.59 -3.39 17.96
CA SER A 148 -1.64 -3.81 18.99
C SER A 148 -0.86 -5.09 18.65
N THR A 149 -1.29 -5.86 17.64
CA THR A 149 -0.61 -7.09 17.21
C THR A 149 0.28 -6.88 15.99
N LEU A 150 0.42 -5.62 15.55
CA LEU A 150 1.33 -5.25 14.47
C LEU A 150 2.77 -5.27 14.95
N LEU A 151 3.65 -5.79 14.09
CA LEU A 151 5.07 -5.81 14.37
C LEU A 151 5.65 -4.39 14.35
N PRO A 152 6.69 -4.08 15.16
CA PRO A 152 7.20 -2.71 15.32
C PRO A 152 7.54 -2.01 14.01
N LEU A 153 8.14 -2.72 13.06
CA LEU A 153 8.46 -2.16 11.73
C LEU A 153 7.19 -1.82 10.93
N VAL A 154 6.13 -2.62 11.04
CA VAL A 154 4.84 -2.37 10.38
C VAL A 154 4.20 -1.12 10.98
N THR A 155 4.18 -1.01 12.31
CA THR A 155 3.68 0.16 13.03
C THR A 155 4.43 1.43 12.62
N LYS A 156 5.77 1.37 12.57
CA LYS A 156 6.58 2.51 12.14
C LYS A 156 6.33 2.87 10.67
N THR A 157 6.26 1.88 9.79
CA THR A 157 5.96 2.09 8.36
C THR A 157 4.57 2.71 8.19
N ARG A 158 3.57 2.22 8.93
CA ARG A 158 2.22 2.76 8.96
C ARG A 158 2.20 4.22 9.39
N SER A 159 2.89 4.56 10.49
CA SER A 159 3.00 5.94 10.96
C SER A 159 3.61 6.85 9.90
N LEU A 160 4.74 6.46 9.30
CA LEU A 160 5.38 7.24 8.24
C LEU A 160 4.48 7.43 7.00
N LEU A 161 3.73 6.38 6.64
CA LEU A 161 2.74 6.47 5.57
C LEU A 161 1.58 7.38 5.95
N SER A 162 1.08 7.29 7.18
CA SER A 162 0.04 8.19 7.69
C SER A 162 0.50 9.64 7.57
N ASP A 163 1.69 9.97 8.09
CA ASP A 163 2.27 11.31 8.02
C ASP A 163 2.42 11.80 6.57
N ALA A 164 2.85 10.91 5.67
CA ALA A 164 2.97 11.21 4.24
C ALA A 164 1.60 11.43 3.57
N PHE A 165 0.57 10.66 3.94
CA PHE A 165 -0.79 10.85 3.46
C PHE A 165 -1.37 12.15 4.00
N HIS A 166 -1.28 12.42 5.31
CA HIS A 166 -1.70 13.68 5.90
C HIS A 166 -1.00 14.87 5.24
N SER A 167 0.33 14.85 5.13
CA SER A 167 1.10 15.96 4.55
C SER A 167 0.83 16.21 3.06
N ARG A 168 0.40 15.20 2.29
CA ARG A 168 0.15 15.37 0.84
C ARG A 168 -1.32 15.51 0.48
N PHE A 169 -2.20 14.97 1.31
CA PHE A 169 -3.65 15.00 1.09
C PHE A 169 -4.30 16.19 1.81
N ILE A 170 -3.78 16.60 2.97
CA ILE A 170 -4.31 17.75 3.73
C ILE A 170 -3.69 19.08 3.26
N PHE A 171 -2.43 19.10 2.83
CA PHE A 171 -1.84 20.32 2.24
C PHE A 171 -2.23 20.55 0.78
N ALA A 172 -2.82 19.57 0.10
CA ALA A 172 -3.54 19.82 -1.17
C ALA A 172 -4.95 20.41 -0.91
N LEU A 173 -5.35 20.52 0.36
CA LEU A 173 -6.59 21.10 0.86
C LEU A 173 -6.34 22.38 1.71
N HIS A 174 -5.10 22.88 1.80
CA HIS A 174 -4.74 24.17 2.42
C HIS A 174 -4.07 25.05 1.36
#